data_AF-A0A084QXG2-F1
#
_entry.id   AF-A0A084QXG2-F1
#
_cell.length_a   1.000
_cell.length_b   1.000
_cell.length_c   1.000
_cell.angle_alpha   90.00
_cell.angle_beta   90.00
_cell.angle_gamma   90.00
#
_symmetry.space_group_name_H-M   'P 1'
#
loop_
_entity.id
_entity.type
_entity.pdbx_description
1 polymer ?
#
loop_
_entity_poly.entity_id
_entity_poly.type
_entity_poly.pdbx_seq_one_letter_code
_entity_poly.pdbx_strand_id
1 'polypeptide(L)'
;MDSFQDVEEIGDMPRQELCSYCFGARLRMMQSSPYSAYDNLYADMLEFVNQNCNFNSPTSVLPNPVNINYTREERCDAERTYTVQNGDSCDSIAEHHSVSSATLYYLNPELDNCTAPRVGIEICLPNQCERTYRVQSEEDDCVAVAIRRGATWNNIVDWNAGLDLRCSSLWSTSPFWGRVICVSPPGGEYVPPPPSDTSPGNGDIGGPGGSCHGP
;
A
#
# COMPACT_ATOMS: atom_id res chain seq x y z
N MET A 1 -7.71 -17.64 27.41
CA MET A 1 -7.10 -17.74 26.07
C MET A 1 -5.68 -17.25 26.26
N ASP A 2 -4.72 -18.16 26.37
CA ASP A 2 -3.32 -17.77 26.46
C ASP A 2 -2.91 -17.18 25.10
N SER A 3 -2.38 -15.97 25.12
CA SER A 3 -1.83 -15.31 23.94
C SER A 3 -0.58 -16.06 23.50
N PHE A 4 -0.37 -16.19 22.19
CA PHE A 4 0.92 -16.59 21.64
C PHE A 4 2.02 -15.63 22.12
N GLN A 5 3.23 -16.13 22.30
CA GLN A 5 4.37 -15.26 22.61
C GLN A 5 4.76 -14.45 21.36
N ASP A 6 5.02 -13.16 21.56
CA ASP A 6 5.60 -12.32 20.52
C ASP A 6 7.07 -12.70 20.33
N VAL A 7 7.40 -13.17 19.13
CA VAL A 7 8.75 -13.56 18.73
C VAL A 7 9.15 -12.81 17.45
N GLU A 8 10.43 -12.44 17.33
CA GLU A 8 10.96 -11.75 16.15
C GLU A 8 11.09 -12.70 14.95
N GLU A 9 11.52 -13.93 15.19
CA GLU A 9 11.65 -14.98 14.18
C GLU A 9 10.78 -16.20 14.51
N ILE A 10 10.26 -16.86 13.47
CA ILE A 10 9.43 -18.06 13.65
C ILE A 10 10.17 -19.22 14.33
N GLY A 11 11.50 -19.27 14.19
CA GLY A 11 12.34 -20.28 14.82
C GLY A 11 12.35 -20.20 16.35
N ASP A 12 12.07 -19.03 16.91
CA ASP A 12 12.04 -18.79 18.35
C ASP A 12 10.70 -19.14 18.99
N MET A 13 9.69 -19.46 18.18
CA MET A 13 8.37 -19.83 18.67
C MET A 13 8.42 -21.15 19.46
N PRO A 14 7.82 -21.21 20.66
CA PRO A 14 7.75 -22.45 21.42
C PRO A 14 7.15 -23.58 20.59
N ARG A 15 7.73 -24.78 20.64
CA ARG A 15 7.29 -25.92 19.82
C ARG A 15 5.79 -26.23 19.96
N GLN A 16 5.20 -25.99 21.14
CA GLN A 16 3.77 -26.20 21.38
C GLN A 16 2.88 -25.20 20.63
N GLU A 17 3.37 -23.99 20.41
CA GLU A 17 2.73 -22.92 19.66
C GLU A 17 2.94 -23.12 18.15
N LEU A 18 4.19 -23.35 17.75
CA LEU A 18 4.59 -23.61 16.36
C LEU A 18 3.84 -24.82 15.76
N CYS A 19 3.78 -25.91 16.52
CA CYS A 19 3.09 -27.13 16.12
C CYS A 19 1.63 -27.18 16.61
N SER A 20 1.09 -26.06 17.09
CA SER A 20 -0.32 -26.00 17.49
C SER A 20 -1.22 -26.23 16.28
N TYR A 21 -2.37 -26.85 16.53
CA TYR A 21 -3.39 -27.03 15.51
C TYR A 21 -3.81 -25.69 14.88
N CYS A 22 -4.01 -24.66 15.72
CA CYS A 22 -4.51 -23.36 15.28
C CYS A 22 -3.52 -22.64 14.35
N PHE A 23 -2.23 -22.65 14.69
CA PHE A 23 -1.21 -21.98 13.88
C PHE A 23 -1.08 -22.64 12.49
N GLY A 24 -0.93 -23.97 12.45
CA GLY A 24 -0.88 -24.70 11.19
C GLY A 24 -2.19 -24.64 10.39
N ALA A 25 -3.36 -24.63 11.06
CA ALA A 25 -4.65 -24.48 10.39
C ALA A 25 -4.82 -23.10 9.74
N ARG A 26 -4.37 -22.02 10.41
CA ARG A 26 -4.39 -20.66 9.84
C ARG A 26 -3.57 -20.58 8.56
N LEU A 27 -2.33 -21.07 8.59
CA LEU A 27 -1.45 -21.02 7.42
C LEU A 27 -1.98 -21.85 6.24
N ARG A 28 -2.52 -23.04 6.51
CA ARG A 28 -3.18 -23.87 5.48
C ARG A 28 -4.46 -23.24 4.95
N MET A 29 -5.24 -22.59 5.81
CA MET A 29 -6.46 -21.90 5.40
C MET A 29 -6.12 -20.73 4.47
N MET A 30 -5.09 -19.96 4.80
CA MET A 30 -4.56 -18.92 3.92
C MET A 30 -4.10 -19.55 2.59
N GLN A 31 -3.20 -20.53 2.62
CA GLN A 31 -2.69 -21.20 1.42
C GLN A 31 -3.80 -21.77 0.51
N SER A 32 -4.90 -22.28 1.09
CA SER A 32 -6.01 -22.88 0.35
C SER A 32 -6.87 -21.88 -0.43
N SER A 33 -6.69 -20.58 -0.20
CA SER A 33 -7.50 -19.53 -0.83
C SER A 33 -6.64 -18.60 -1.68
N PRO A 34 -6.93 -18.47 -2.98
CA PRO A 34 -6.25 -17.53 -3.85
C PRO A 34 -6.67 -16.06 -3.56
N TYR A 35 -7.65 -15.84 -2.68
CA TYR A 35 -8.05 -14.51 -2.18
C TYR A 35 -7.39 -14.13 -0.85
N SER A 36 -6.61 -15.02 -0.26
CA SER A 36 -5.89 -14.71 0.97
C SER A 36 -4.64 -13.86 0.65
N ALA A 37 -4.12 -13.16 1.66
CA ALA A 37 -2.82 -12.49 1.57
C ALA A 37 -1.63 -13.47 1.66
N TYR A 38 -1.78 -14.71 1.20
CA TYR A 38 -0.74 -15.73 1.26
C TYR A 38 0.28 -15.50 0.15
N ASP A 39 1.48 -15.07 0.54
CA ASP A 39 2.60 -14.75 -0.32
C ASP A 39 3.80 -15.68 -0.04
N ASN A 40 4.97 -15.35 -0.60
CA ASN A 40 6.18 -16.16 -0.39
C ASN A 40 6.63 -16.17 1.08
N LEU A 41 6.36 -15.11 1.85
CA LEU A 41 6.69 -15.08 3.28
C LEU A 41 5.87 -16.12 4.05
N TYR A 42 4.56 -16.21 3.77
CA TYR A 42 3.72 -17.24 4.36
C TYR A 42 3.99 -18.65 3.82
N ALA A 43 4.50 -18.77 2.58
CA ALA A 43 4.97 -20.02 2.01
C ALA A 43 6.16 -20.58 2.79
N ASP A 44 7.20 -19.77 3.00
CA ASP A 44 8.39 -20.13 3.76
C ASP A 44 8.02 -20.51 5.21
N MET A 45 7.10 -19.75 5.81
CA MET A 45 6.56 -20.02 7.14
C MET A 45 5.82 -21.37 7.23
N LEU A 46 4.96 -21.70 6.26
CA LEU A 46 4.26 -23.00 6.25
C LEU A 46 5.22 -24.15 5.95
N GLU A 47 6.23 -23.93 5.12
CA GLU A 47 7.29 -24.92 4.87
C GLU A 47 8.08 -25.21 6.15
N PHE A 48 8.48 -24.18 6.89
CA PHE A 48 9.17 -24.33 8.17
C PHE A 48 8.32 -25.13 9.18
N VAL A 49 7.02 -24.84 9.27
CA VAL A 49 6.08 -25.60 10.12
C VAL A 49 5.96 -27.05 9.66
N ASN A 50 5.82 -27.31 8.35
CA ASN A 50 5.74 -28.65 7.80
C ASN A 50 6.97 -29.49 8.20
N GLN A 51 8.17 -28.94 8.03
CA GLN A 51 9.44 -29.60 8.34
C GLN A 51 9.60 -29.87 9.85
N ASN A 52 9.24 -28.92 10.71
CA ASN A 52 9.49 -29.02 12.16
C ASN A 52 8.38 -29.74 12.95
N CYS A 53 7.17 -29.80 12.38
CA CYS A 53 5.98 -30.36 13.03
C CYS A 53 5.44 -31.63 12.34
N ASN A 54 6.16 -32.18 11.34
CA ASN A 54 5.76 -33.36 10.57
C ASN A 54 4.39 -33.23 9.88
N PHE A 55 4.08 -32.04 9.36
CA PHE A 55 2.93 -31.86 8.47
C PHE A 55 3.37 -31.97 7.01
N ASN A 56 2.48 -32.43 6.14
CA ASN A 56 2.73 -32.52 4.70
C ASN A 56 1.58 -31.84 3.97
N SER A 57 1.69 -30.52 3.82
CA SER A 57 0.65 -29.65 3.25
C SER A 57 1.24 -28.85 2.08
N PRO A 58 0.46 -28.54 1.02
CA PRO A 58 0.94 -27.66 -0.04
C PRO A 58 1.38 -26.31 0.49
N THR A 59 2.50 -25.78 -0.02
CA THR A 59 3.07 -24.48 0.37
C THR A 59 3.09 -23.47 -0.78
N SER A 60 2.81 -23.91 -2.01
CA SER A 60 2.87 -23.05 -3.19
C SER A 60 1.82 -21.93 -3.12
N VAL A 61 2.25 -20.71 -3.44
CA VAL A 61 1.36 -19.56 -3.64
C VAL A 61 0.41 -19.85 -4.80
N LEU A 62 -0.89 -19.68 -4.57
CA LEU A 62 -1.89 -19.85 -5.62
C LEU A 62 -1.90 -18.64 -6.56
N PRO A 63 -2.12 -18.84 -7.87
CA PRO A 63 -2.24 -17.72 -8.80
C PRO A 63 -3.45 -16.85 -8.45
N ASN A 64 -3.32 -15.54 -8.68
CA ASN A 64 -4.39 -14.58 -8.43
C ASN A 64 -5.67 -15.02 -9.19
N PRO A 65 -6.79 -15.26 -8.50
CA PRO A 65 -8.00 -15.82 -9.10
C PRO A 65 -8.78 -14.76 -9.89
N VAL A 66 -8.42 -13.49 -9.73
CA VAL A 66 -9.01 -12.40 -10.48
C VAL A 66 -8.30 -12.30 -11.83
N ASN A 67 -8.86 -12.95 -12.84
CA ASN A 67 -8.63 -12.52 -14.22
C ASN A 67 -9.51 -11.28 -14.44
N ILE A 68 -8.91 -10.12 -14.18
CA ILE A 68 -9.59 -8.84 -14.23
C ILE A 68 -9.76 -8.45 -15.70
N ASN A 69 -10.81 -8.97 -16.32
CA ASN A 69 -11.40 -8.31 -17.49
C ASN A 69 -12.13 -7.07 -16.97
N TYR A 70 -11.36 -6.02 -16.71
CA TYR A 70 -11.89 -4.71 -16.36
C TYR A 70 -12.77 -4.23 -17.52
N THR A 71 -14.08 -4.29 -17.36
CA THR A 71 -14.91 -3.21 -17.89
C THR A 71 -14.46 -1.96 -17.16
N ARG A 72 -13.64 -1.17 -17.85
CA ARG A 72 -13.06 0.12 -17.43
C ARG A 72 -14.18 1.09 -17.09
N GLU A 73 -14.79 0.95 -15.92
CA GLU A 73 -15.40 2.10 -15.26
C GLU A 73 -14.24 3.02 -14.90
N GLU A 74 -14.27 4.24 -15.45
CA GLU A 74 -13.39 5.41 -15.37
C GLU A 74 -12.46 5.49 -14.14
N ARG A 75 -11.60 4.50 -13.94
CA ARG A 75 -10.61 4.47 -12.85
C ARG A 75 -9.46 5.43 -13.11
N CYS A 76 -9.32 5.79 -14.37
CA CYS A 76 -8.20 6.53 -14.91
C CYS A 76 -8.77 7.52 -15.92
N ASP A 77 -8.54 8.79 -15.66
CA ASP A 77 -8.69 9.81 -16.67
C ASP A 77 -7.87 9.37 -17.89
N ALA A 78 -8.52 9.25 -19.06
CA ALA A 78 -7.87 8.72 -20.26
C ALA A 78 -6.65 9.57 -20.66
N GLU A 79 -6.66 10.85 -20.28
CA GLU A 79 -5.55 11.79 -20.49
C GLU A 79 -4.36 11.56 -19.54
N ARG A 80 -4.52 10.71 -18.52
CA ARG A 80 -3.51 10.42 -17.49
C ARG A 80 -3.10 8.95 -17.50
N THR A 81 -2.71 8.47 -18.67
CA THR A 81 -2.18 7.10 -18.85
C THR A 81 -0.71 7.15 -19.27
N TYR A 82 0.01 6.07 -18.99
CA TYR A 82 1.41 5.89 -19.38
C TYR A 82 1.64 4.43 -19.78
N THR A 83 2.38 4.21 -20.87
CA THR A 83 2.80 2.87 -21.26
C THR A 83 4.22 2.62 -20.76
N VAL A 84 4.39 1.57 -19.96
CA VAL A 84 5.70 1.20 -19.39
C VAL A 84 6.71 0.92 -20.50
N GLN A 85 7.86 1.57 -20.41
CA GLN A 85 8.98 1.47 -21.34
C GLN A 85 10.10 0.61 -20.78
N ASN A 86 11.03 0.22 -21.66
CA ASN A 86 12.19 -0.57 -21.27
C ASN A 86 13.12 0.23 -20.35
N GLY A 87 13.40 -0.30 -19.17
CA GLY A 87 14.25 0.35 -18.15
C GLY A 87 13.48 1.18 -17.13
N ASP A 88 12.15 1.23 -17.23
CA ASP A 88 11.33 1.88 -16.22
C ASP A 88 11.35 1.13 -14.88
N SER A 89 11.11 1.89 -13.82
CA SER A 89 10.78 1.46 -12.47
C SER A 89 9.64 2.34 -11.95
N CYS A 90 8.94 1.95 -10.88
CA CYS A 90 7.94 2.83 -10.27
C CYS A 90 8.54 4.18 -9.88
N ASP A 91 9.79 4.19 -9.39
CA ASP A 91 10.47 5.42 -9.00
C ASP A 91 10.80 6.33 -10.18
N SER A 92 11.32 5.78 -11.29
CA SER A 92 11.64 6.61 -12.46
C SER A 92 10.38 7.20 -13.08
N ILE A 93 9.29 6.41 -13.14
CA ILE A 93 7.98 6.90 -13.60
C ILE A 93 7.46 7.97 -12.64
N ALA A 94 7.53 7.73 -11.32
CA ALA A 94 7.08 8.65 -10.30
C ALA A 94 7.83 9.99 -10.31
N GLU A 95 9.15 9.95 -10.47
CA GLU A 95 9.99 11.14 -10.62
C GLU A 95 9.65 11.93 -11.89
N HIS A 96 9.49 11.24 -13.03
CA HIS A 96 9.21 11.89 -14.31
C HIS A 96 7.81 12.51 -14.38
N HIS A 97 6.83 11.87 -13.72
CA HIS A 97 5.43 12.30 -13.75
C HIS A 97 4.97 13.03 -12.49
N SER A 98 5.88 13.32 -11.56
CA SER A 98 5.61 14.00 -10.29
C SER A 98 4.46 13.35 -9.50
N VAL A 99 4.56 12.05 -9.29
CA VAL A 99 3.58 11.25 -8.52
C VAL A 99 4.27 10.45 -7.41
N SER A 100 3.48 9.82 -6.56
CA SER A 100 3.97 8.86 -5.55
C SER A 100 4.13 7.47 -6.16
N SER A 101 5.29 6.81 -5.96
CA SER A 101 5.56 5.45 -6.45
C SER A 101 4.57 4.44 -5.88
N ALA A 102 4.26 4.54 -4.59
CA ALA A 102 3.34 3.61 -3.95
C ALA A 102 1.88 3.85 -4.41
N THR A 103 1.45 5.11 -4.56
CA THR A 103 0.14 5.41 -5.15
C THR A 103 0.04 4.92 -6.59
N LEU A 104 1.12 5.04 -7.38
CA LEU A 104 1.20 4.49 -8.73
C LEU A 104 1.02 2.95 -8.71
N TYR A 105 1.71 2.26 -7.81
CA TYR A 105 1.57 0.81 -7.64
C TYR A 105 0.13 0.40 -7.28
N TYR A 106 -0.46 1.04 -6.27
CA TYR A 106 -1.80 0.68 -5.79
C TYR A 106 -2.92 0.99 -6.78
N LEU A 107 -2.75 2.02 -7.61
CA LEU A 107 -3.73 2.39 -8.63
C LEU A 107 -3.80 1.37 -9.77
N ASN A 108 -2.73 0.60 -9.99
CA ASN A 108 -2.51 -0.22 -11.18
C ASN A 108 -2.30 -1.70 -10.79
N PRO A 109 -3.36 -2.50 -10.66
CA PRO A 109 -3.26 -3.90 -10.25
C PRO A 109 -2.44 -4.79 -11.20
N GLU A 110 -2.26 -4.38 -12.46
CA GLU A 110 -1.40 -5.01 -13.45
C GLU A 110 0.11 -4.74 -13.23
N LEU A 111 0.44 -3.73 -12.42
CA LEU A 111 1.80 -3.34 -12.03
C LEU A 111 2.22 -4.15 -10.80
N ASP A 112 2.71 -5.38 -11.02
CA ASP A 112 3.06 -6.34 -9.96
C ASP A 112 4.52 -6.26 -9.48
N ASN A 113 5.36 -5.45 -10.14
CA ASN A 113 6.77 -5.28 -9.80
C ASN A 113 7.21 -3.83 -10.03
N CYS A 114 7.67 -3.16 -8.97
CA CYS A 114 8.14 -1.78 -9.05
C CYS A 114 9.60 -1.60 -9.45
N THR A 115 10.43 -2.64 -9.34
CA THR A 115 11.85 -2.58 -9.71
C THR A 115 12.05 -2.74 -11.21
N ALA A 116 11.26 -3.63 -11.83
CA ALA A 116 11.32 -3.94 -13.25
C ALA A 116 9.93 -4.32 -13.77
N PRO A 117 9.01 -3.35 -13.90
CA PRO A 117 7.68 -3.57 -14.45
C PRO A 117 7.71 -4.13 -15.88
N ARG A 118 6.65 -4.88 -16.24
CA ARG A 118 6.51 -5.45 -17.59
C ARG A 118 6.36 -4.33 -18.63
N VAL A 119 7.25 -4.31 -19.62
CA VAL A 119 7.18 -3.35 -20.73
C VAL A 119 5.89 -3.55 -21.53
N GLY A 120 5.27 -2.43 -21.94
CA GLY A 120 4.09 -2.41 -22.80
C GLY A 120 2.74 -2.49 -22.08
N ILE A 121 2.72 -2.65 -20.75
CA ILE A 121 1.48 -2.48 -19.99
C ILE A 121 1.12 -0.99 -19.93
N GLU A 122 -0.16 -0.69 -20.13
CA GLU A 122 -0.71 0.65 -19.93
C GLU A 122 -1.14 0.77 -18.46
N ILE A 123 -0.61 1.80 -17.79
CA ILE A 123 -0.91 2.12 -16.39
C ILE A 123 -1.51 3.53 -16.30
N CYS A 124 -2.21 3.76 -15.21
CA CYS A 124 -2.83 5.01 -14.86
C CYS A 124 -1.93 5.85 -13.97
N LEU A 125 -1.81 7.14 -14.29
CA LEU A 125 -1.05 8.09 -13.49
C LEU A 125 -1.97 8.75 -12.45
N PRO A 126 -1.71 8.58 -11.14
CA PRO A 126 -2.46 9.28 -10.09
C PRO A 126 -2.22 10.79 -10.18
N ASN A 127 -2.97 11.59 -9.42
CA ASN A 127 -2.83 13.05 -9.42
C ASN A 127 -1.38 13.50 -9.17
N GLN A 128 -0.92 14.51 -9.94
CA GLN A 128 0.44 15.03 -9.80
C GLN A 128 0.52 15.87 -8.54
N CYS A 129 1.64 15.80 -7.84
CA CYS A 129 1.98 16.71 -6.78
C CYS A 129 3.01 17.73 -7.28
N GLU A 130 2.93 18.97 -6.80
CA GLU A 130 3.86 20.04 -7.19
C GLU A 130 5.32 19.69 -6.84
N ARG A 131 5.49 18.97 -5.74
CA ARG A 131 6.78 18.58 -5.17
C ARG A 131 6.74 17.12 -4.75
N THR A 132 7.75 16.38 -5.22
CA THR A 132 8.08 15.03 -4.78
C THR A 132 9.36 15.02 -3.93
N TYR A 133 9.55 13.92 -3.22
CA TYR A 133 10.77 13.63 -2.48
C TYR A 133 11.13 12.16 -2.66
N ARG A 134 12.36 11.87 -3.10
CA ARG A 134 12.92 10.52 -3.04
C ARG A 134 13.48 10.31 -1.63
N VAL A 135 12.93 9.34 -0.91
CA VAL A 135 13.43 8.92 0.41
C VAL A 135 14.89 8.48 0.26
N GLN A 136 15.77 8.95 1.15
CA GLN A 136 17.23 8.81 1.00
C GLN A 136 17.84 7.75 1.92
N SER A 137 17.26 7.52 3.09
CA SER A 137 17.73 6.51 4.05
C SER A 137 16.57 5.90 4.84
N GLU A 138 16.86 4.80 5.54
CA GLU A 138 15.95 4.18 6.51
C GLU A 138 15.67 5.04 7.75
N GLU A 139 16.47 6.09 7.96
CA GLU A 139 16.31 7.05 9.04
C GLU A 139 15.35 8.20 8.66
N ASP A 140 14.99 8.34 7.38
CA ASP A 140 13.93 9.27 7.01
C ASP A 140 12.61 8.75 7.58
N ASP A 141 11.95 9.59 8.38
CA ASP A 141 10.57 9.41 8.77
C ASP A 141 9.70 10.54 8.22
N CYS A 142 8.38 10.36 8.21
CA CYS A 142 7.48 11.39 7.70
C CYS A 142 7.48 12.67 8.54
N VAL A 143 7.90 12.64 9.81
CA VAL A 143 7.99 13.86 10.64
C VAL A 143 9.14 14.74 10.16
N ALA A 144 10.34 14.16 10.02
CA ALA A 144 11.53 14.81 9.52
C ALA A 144 11.32 15.32 8.09
N VAL A 145 10.72 14.50 7.22
CA VAL A 145 10.38 14.91 5.85
C VAL A 145 9.34 16.04 5.87
N ALA A 146 8.27 15.94 6.65
CA ALA A 146 7.25 16.97 6.76
C ALA A 146 7.85 18.32 7.21
N ILE A 147 8.69 18.32 8.24
CA ILE A 147 9.38 19.52 8.74
C ILE A 147 10.24 20.14 7.64
N ARG A 148 11.08 19.35 6.96
CA ARG A 148 11.96 19.84 5.89
C ARG A 148 11.18 20.38 4.68
N ARG A 149 9.96 19.89 4.46
CA ARG A 149 9.15 20.20 3.25
C ARG A 149 7.97 21.12 3.51
N GLY A 150 7.81 21.62 4.73
CA GLY A 150 6.74 22.54 5.10
C GLY A 150 5.35 21.91 5.04
N ALA A 151 5.24 20.62 5.35
CA ALA A 151 3.98 19.89 5.40
C ALA A 151 3.68 19.43 6.83
N THR A 152 2.48 18.89 7.07
CA THR A 152 2.20 18.13 8.29
C THR A 152 2.52 16.66 8.05
N TRP A 153 2.87 15.94 9.11
CA TRP A 153 3.04 14.49 9.07
C TRP A 153 1.80 13.79 8.49
N ASN A 154 0.58 14.20 8.91
CA ASN A 154 -0.67 13.60 8.43
C ASN A 154 -0.85 13.81 6.93
N ASN A 155 -0.54 15.01 6.43
CA ASN A 155 -0.60 15.29 5.00
C ASN A 155 0.33 14.36 4.21
N ILE A 156 1.54 14.08 4.70
CA ILE A 156 2.46 13.16 4.02
C ILE A 156 1.84 11.76 3.93
N VAL A 157 1.19 11.27 4.99
CA VAL A 157 0.50 9.98 4.96
C VAL A 157 -0.69 10.02 3.99
N ASP A 158 -1.53 11.06 4.06
CA ASP A 158 -2.74 11.18 3.25
C ASP A 158 -2.45 11.27 1.75
N TRP A 159 -1.31 11.85 1.36
CA TRP A 159 -0.92 12.01 -0.04
C TRP A 159 -0.25 10.78 -0.66
N ASN A 160 0.13 9.79 0.15
CA ASN A 160 0.94 8.65 -0.30
C ASN A 160 0.32 7.33 0.16
N ALA A 161 -0.37 6.65 -0.75
CA ALA A 161 -0.97 5.35 -0.46
C ALA A 161 0.11 4.35 -0.03
N GLY A 162 -0.19 3.52 0.97
CA GLY A 162 0.76 2.53 1.49
C GLY A 162 1.67 3.04 2.61
N LEU A 163 1.68 4.34 2.91
CA LEU A 163 2.29 4.82 4.14
C LEU A 163 1.40 4.49 5.34
N ASP A 164 1.98 3.80 6.31
CA ASP A 164 1.31 3.58 7.60
C ASP A 164 1.36 4.84 8.48
N LEU A 165 0.53 4.88 9.52
CA LEU A 165 0.47 6.00 10.49
C LEU A 165 1.75 6.16 11.33
N ARG A 166 2.80 5.38 11.11
CA ARG A 166 4.13 5.55 11.70
C ARG A 166 5.20 5.75 10.62
N CYS A 167 4.83 5.72 9.34
CA CYS A 167 5.70 5.79 8.17
C CYS A 167 6.84 4.78 8.20
N SER A 168 6.65 3.64 8.85
CA SER A 168 7.64 2.56 8.81
C SER A 168 7.80 1.97 7.41
N SER A 169 6.75 2.05 6.59
CA SER A 169 6.80 1.61 5.19
C SER A 169 7.51 2.57 4.25
N LEU A 170 7.95 3.76 4.72
CA LEU A 170 8.58 4.78 3.90
C LEU A 170 9.89 4.31 3.23
N TRP A 171 10.63 3.42 3.90
CA TRP A 171 11.84 2.79 3.40
C TRP A 171 11.68 1.28 3.15
N SER A 172 10.46 0.73 3.21
CA SER A 172 10.26 -0.71 3.12
C SER A 172 10.86 -1.28 1.83
N THR A 173 11.59 -2.39 1.99
CA THR A 173 12.15 -3.16 0.87
C THR A 173 11.34 -4.42 0.58
N SER A 174 10.36 -4.76 1.42
CA SER A 174 9.52 -5.95 1.27
C SER A 174 8.11 -5.72 1.85
N PRO A 175 7.08 -5.65 1.00
CA PRO A 175 7.16 -5.46 -0.46
C PRO A 175 7.74 -4.08 -0.82
N PHE A 176 8.44 -3.98 -1.96
CA PHE A 176 9.00 -2.73 -2.46
C PHE A 176 8.06 -2.09 -3.49
N TRP A 177 7.54 -0.90 -3.17
CA TRP A 177 6.66 -0.12 -4.07
C TRP A 177 7.32 1.17 -4.58
N GLY A 178 8.61 1.35 -4.34
CA GLY A 178 9.35 2.58 -4.63
C GLY A 178 9.52 3.51 -3.43
N ARG A 179 10.29 4.59 -3.63
CA ARG A 179 10.73 5.57 -2.62
C ARG A 179 10.38 7.01 -2.98
N VAL A 180 9.72 7.25 -4.09
CA VAL A 180 9.31 8.61 -4.48
C VAL A 180 7.94 8.88 -3.88
N ILE A 181 7.87 9.91 -3.04
CA ILE A 181 6.64 10.31 -2.35
C ILE A 181 6.25 11.73 -2.75
N CYS A 182 4.96 12.03 -2.67
CA CYS A 182 4.45 13.38 -2.73
C CYS A 182 4.68 14.11 -1.39
N VAL A 183 5.21 15.33 -1.46
CA VAL A 183 5.39 16.24 -0.30
C VAL A 183 4.62 17.55 -0.47
N SER A 184 3.61 17.50 -1.34
CA SER A 184 2.60 18.53 -1.61
C SER A 184 1.30 17.85 -2.04
N PRO A 185 0.14 18.52 -1.96
CA PRO A 185 -1.15 17.92 -2.29
C PRO A 185 -1.20 17.40 -3.74
N PRO A 186 -1.51 16.10 -3.95
CA PRO A 186 -1.81 15.59 -5.28
C PRO A 186 -3.07 16.27 -5.84
N GLY A 187 -2.94 16.89 -7.01
CA GLY A 187 -4.02 17.66 -7.64
C GLY A 187 -4.03 19.15 -7.26
N GLY A 188 -3.08 19.59 -6.44
CA GLY A 188 -2.94 20.98 -6.01
C GLY A 188 -3.76 21.32 -4.75
N GLU A 189 -3.61 22.56 -4.28
CA GLU A 189 -4.38 23.03 -3.14
C GLU A 189 -5.86 23.21 -3.49
N TYR A 190 -6.73 22.82 -2.55
CA TYR A 190 -8.15 23.09 -2.67
C TYR A 190 -8.39 24.60 -2.66
N VAL A 191 -8.88 25.13 -3.78
CA VAL A 191 -9.38 26.49 -3.86
C VAL A 191 -10.88 26.44 -3.61
N PRO A 192 -11.40 27.01 -2.50
CA PRO A 192 -12.82 27.08 -2.29
C PRO A 192 -13.48 27.85 -3.45
N PRO A 193 -14.65 27.41 -3.92
CA PRO A 193 -15.37 28.17 -4.93
C PRO A 193 -15.64 29.58 -4.39
N PRO A 194 -15.64 30.60 -5.27
CA PRO A 194 -15.96 31.96 -4.85
C PRO A 194 -17.32 31.96 -4.12
N PRO A 195 -17.48 32.79 -3.07
CA PRO A 195 -18.75 32.88 -2.36
C PRO A 195 -19.85 33.17 -3.38
N SER A 196 -20.82 32.25 -3.46
CA SER A 196 -21.97 32.45 -4.34
C SER A 196 -22.75 33.64 -3.84
N ASP A 197 -22.97 34.62 -4.72
CA ASP A 197 -23.69 35.88 -4.46
C ASP A 197 -25.21 35.64 -4.38
N THR A 198 -25.60 34.65 -3.57
CA THR A 198 -26.99 34.32 -3.28
C THR A 198 -27.24 34.52 -1.80
N SER A 199 -28.13 35.47 -1.54
CA SER A 199 -28.80 35.77 -0.27
C SER A 199 -28.92 34.52 0.64
N PRO A 200 -28.64 34.63 1.96
CA PRO A 200 -28.62 33.47 2.84
C PRO A 200 -29.98 32.77 2.87
N GLY A 201 -30.06 31.63 2.17
CA GLY A 201 -31.10 30.65 2.37
C GLY A 201 -30.82 29.93 3.69
N ASN A 202 -31.71 30.09 4.66
CA ASN A 202 -31.65 29.40 5.94
C ASN A 202 -31.76 27.89 5.70
N GLY A 203 -30.62 27.20 5.63
CA GLY A 203 -30.51 25.78 5.34
C GLY A 203 -29.81 25.06 6.50
N ASP A 204 -30.54 24.86 7.59
CA ASP A 204 -30.16 23.96 8.67
C ASP A 204 -30.20 22.50 8.17
N ILE A 205 -29.16 22.07 7.45
CA ILE A 205 -28.90 20.65 7.20
C ILE A 205 -27.42 20.34 7.48
N GLY A 206 -26.99 20.68 8.70
CA GLY A 206 -25.82 20.05 9.29
C GLY A 206 -26.13 18.58 9.52
N GLY A 207 -25.62 17.70 8.67
CA GLY A 207 -25.55 16.28 8.98
C GLY A 207 -24.70 16.09 10.24
N PRO A 208 -25.10 15.21 11.18
CA PRO A 208 -24.34 15.02 12.40
C PRO A 208 -22.93 14.48 12.07
N GLY A 209 -21.91 15.29 12.35
CA GLY A 209 -20.53 14.83 12.41
C GLY A 209 -20.41 13.73 13.44
N GLY A 210 -19.95 12.56 13.01
CA GLY A 210 -19.68 11.43 13.90
C GLY A 210 -18.47 11.73 14.78
N SER A 211 -18.71 11.99 16.06
CA SER A 211 -17.67 12.03 17.08
C SER A 211 -17.35 10.62 17.54
N CYS A 212 -16.19 10.09 17.18
CA CYS A 212 -15.64 8.85 17.75
C CYS A 212 -15.12 9.12 19.17
N HIS A 213 -16.01 9.15 20.16
CA HIS A 213 -15.63 8.86 21.55
C HIS A 213 -15.89 7.38 21.81
N GLY A 214 -14.81 6.63 22.02
CA GLY A 214 -14.84 5.23 22.43
C GLY A 214 -15.39 5.04 23.86
N PRO A 215 -15.72 3.78 24.22
CA PRO A 215 -16.41 3.43 25.47
C PRO A 215 -15.59 3.66 26.74
#